data_AF-A0A2N1Z7V0-F1
#
_entry.id   AF-A0A2N1Z7V0-F1
#
_cell.length_a   1.000
_cell.length_b   1.000
_cell.length_c   1.000
_cell.angle_alpha   90.00
_cell.angle_beta   90.00
_cell.angle_gamma   90.00
#
_symmetry.space_group_name_H-M   'P 1'
#
loop_
_entity.id
_entity.type
_entity.pdbx_description
1 polymer ?
#
loop_
_entity_poly.entity_id
_entity_poly.type
_entity_poly.pdbx_seq_one_letter_code
_entity_poly.pdbx_strand_id
1 'polypeptide(L)'
;MSWDSFAYLCRRAAHELGDAEPLSACFQRLSQAPSARLYGAPPVADSLTADLLARLVAEPDRDKALIALRAYAGMGQLSLVDRAMQFKRVLIYLGFVAVIFFFMSAIYQIKVLPTFIETFKAFDVPLPASVFFLHEYWHVFSLSVLLLLLLALVIGLSLRRLMRLPMVADRKLPLGFLLLPGIKRAYLSLQDILTFPLRPSLDSSSVIDTHLADIQRSGLDLGREMQIMSGIALQELVQQCERQMRVISVAVALLVVANVLFFINSAYSPIFMLGEVV
;
A
#
# COMPACT_ATOMS: atom_id res chain seq x y z
N MET A 1 15.31 -0.39 9.18
CA MET A 1 16.07 0.85 8.90
C MET A 1 15.25 1.74 7.99
N SER A 2 15.32 3.05 8.18
CA SER A 2 14.91 4.01 7.14
C SER A 2 15.98 4.04 6.03
N TRP A 3 15.58 4.39 4.81
CA TRP A 3 16.54 4.64 3.71
C TRP A 3 17.60 5.67 4.12
N ASP A 4 17.19 6.71 4.84
CA ASP A 4 18.07 7.79 5.30
C ASP A 4 19.19 7.29 6.23
N SER A 5 18.88 6.32 7.10
CA SER A 5 19.88 5.69 7.96
C SER A 5 20.86 4.85 7.14
N PHE A 6 20.37 4.10 6.15
CA PHE A 6 21.21 3.31 5.25
C PHE A 6 22.13 4.19 4.39
N ALA A 7 21.58 5.20 3.70
CA ALA A 7 22.34 6.14 2.87
C ALA A 7 23.38 6.93 3.69
N TYR A 8 23.05 7.30 4.94
CA TYR A 8 24.02 7.90 5.86
C TYR A 8 25.20 6.97 6.15
N LEU A 9 24.93 5.69 6.47
CA LEU A 9 25.99 4.73 6.71
C LEU A 9 26.86 4.50 5.47
N CYS A 10 26.26 4.41 4.28
CA CYS A 10 27.01 4.29 3.03
C CYS A 10 27.89 5.51 2.75
N ARG A 11 27.39 6.73 2.94
CA ARG A 11 28.18 7.97 2.80
C ARG A 11 29.36 8.01 3.75
N ARG A 12 29.13 7.63 5.00
CA ARG A 12 30.16 7.69 6.03
C ARG A 12 31.20 6.57 5.85
N ALA A 13 30.76 5.38 5.49
CA ALA A 13 31.65 4.28 5.10
C ALA A 13 32.47 4.65 3.85
N ALA A 14 31.93 5.41 2.89
CA ALA A 14 32.68 5.83 1.70
C ALA A 14 33.89 6.72 2.01
N HIS A 15 33.82 7.47 3.12
CA HIS A 15 34.87 8.36 3.56
C HIS A 15 35.79 7.77 4.65
N GLU A 16 35.26 6.91 5.52
CA GLU A 16 36.00 6.36 6.67
C GLU A 16 36.56 4.94 6.45
N LEU A 17 36.25 4.29 5.33
CA LEU A 17 36.76 2.95 5.04
C LEU A 17 38.27 3.01 4.73
N GLY A 18 39.08 2.45 5.62
CA GLY A 18 40.52 2.30 5.39
C GLY A 18 40.85 1.15 4.43
N ASP A 19 42.01 1.23 3.76
CA ASP A 19 42.47 0.24 2.77
C ASP A 19 42.62 -1.18 3.33
N ALA A 20 42.68 -1.38 4.65
CA ALA A 20 42.82 -2.68 5.30
C ALA A 20 41.60 -3.12 6.16
N GLU A 21 40.58 -2.26 6.33
CA GLU A 21 39.42 -2.59 7.18
C GLU A 21 38.36 -3.37 6.37
N PRO A 22 37.84 -4.51 6.88
CA PRO A 22 36.72 -5.20 6.23
C PRO A 22 35.44 -4.38 6.36
N LEU A 23 34.62 -4.35 5.30
CA LEU A 23 33.38 -3.58 5.23
C LEU A 23 32.45 -3.84 6.44
N SER A 24 32.37 -5.09 6.88
CA SER A 24 31.56 -5.53 8.03
C SER A 24 31.93 -4.81 9.33
N ALA A 25 33.23 -4.67 9.61
CA ALA A 25 33.72 -4.01 10.82
C ALA A 25 33.42 -2.51 10.79
N CYS A 26 33.58 -1.88 9.62
CA CYS A 26 33.27 -0.47 9.42
C CYS A 26 31.77 -0.18 9.68
N PHE A 27 30.86 -0.99 9.12
CA PHE A 27 29.41 -0.82 9.34
C PHE A 27 28.98 -1.09 10.78
N GLN A 28 29.60 -2.05 11.48
CA GLN A 28 29.34 -2.28 12.90
C GLN A 28 29.78 -1.08 13.75
N ARG A 29 30.97 -0.52 13.51
CA ARG A 29 31.47 0.68 14.18
C ARG A 29 30.55 1.89 13.94
N LEU A 30 30.14 2.11 12.70
CA LEU A 30 29.31 3.25 12.31
C LEU A 30 27.88 3.14 12.83
N SER A 31 27.30 1.94 12.88
CA SER A 31 25.94 1.72 13.41
C SER A 31 25.86 1.89 14.93
N GLN A 32 26.95 1.63 15.66
CA GLN A 32 27.04 1.85 17.10
C GLN A 32 27.31 3.30 17.49
N ALA A 33 27.73 4.15 16.54
CA ALA A 33 28.01 5.56 16.81
C ALA A 33 26.73 6.32 17.24
N PRO A 34 26.81 7.23 18.23
CA PRO A 34 25.65 7.98 18.70
C PRO A 34 25.01 8.86 17.61
N SER A 35 25.81 9.29 16.62
CA SER A 35 25.35 10.06 15.46
C SER A 35 24.42 9.27 14.53
N ALA A 36 24.54 7.94 14.47
CA ALA A 36 23.66 7.11 13.65
C ALA A 36 22.19 7.18 14.12
N ARG A 37 21.97 7.44 15.42
CA ARG A 37 20.61 7.60 16.01
C ARG A 37 19.87 8.83 15.49
N LEU A 38 20.58 9.84 14.97
CA LEU A 38 19.98 11.06 14.41
C LEU A 38 19.29 10.81 13.06
N TYR A 39 19.66 9.75 12.34
CA TYR A 39 19.18 9.44 10.98
C TYR A 39 18.13 8.32 10.95
N GLY A 40 17.82 7.70 12.08
CA GLY A 40 16.72 6.75 12.19
C GLY A 40 16.94 5.65 13.22
N ALA A 41 15.91 4.80 13.35
CA ALA A 41 15.96 3.60 14.19
C ALA A 41 16.88 2.52 13.58
N PRO A 42 17.46 1.63 14.41
CA PRO A 42 18.36 0.56 13.98
C PRO A 42 17.73 -0.38 12.93
N PRO A 43 18.54 -1.21 12.25
CA PRO A 43 18.06 -2.20 11.28
C PRO A 43 16.91 -3.02 11.84
N VAL A 44 15.82 -3.09 11.07
CA VAL A 44 14.70 -3.99 11.35
C VAL A 44 14.87 -5.14 10.38
N ALA A 45 14.82 -6.37 10.90
CA ALA A 45 14.84 -7.59 10.07
C ALA A 45 13.72 -7.52 9.00
N ASP A 46 13.97 -8.08 7.83
CA ASP A 46 13.06 -8.10 6.64
C ASP A 46 12.83 -6.77 5.89
N SER A 47 13.67 -5.75 6.09
CA SER A 47 13.63 -4.53 5.27
C SER A 47 14.59 -4.61 4.06
N LEU A 48 14.20 -4.03 2.92
CA LEU A 48 15.06 -3.97 1.71
C LEU A 48 16.43 -3.35 2.02
N THR A 49 16.49 -2.32 2.87
CA THR A 49 17.75 -1.71 3.32
C THR A 49 18.63 -2.66 4.14
N ALA A 50 18.04 -3.57 4.92
CA ALA A 50 18.80 -4.54 5.70
C ALA A 50 19.37 -5.64 4.80
N ASP A 51 18.61 -6.09 3.81
CA ASP A 51 19.09 -7.05 2.80
C ASP A 51 20.17 -6.44 1.91
N LEU A 52 19.99 -5.20 1.42
CA LEU A 52 21.04 -4.49 0.67
C LEU A 52 22.33 -4.35 1.48
N LEU A 53 22.24 -4.03 2.77
CA LEU A 53 23.40 -3.95 3.65
C LEU A 53 24.05 -5.32 3.84
N ALA A 54 23.27 -6.38 4.06
CA ALA A 54 23.78 -7.74 4.19
C ALA A 54 24.50 -8.21 2.92
N ARG A 55 23.94 -7.92 1.73
CA ARG A 55 24.54 -8.23 0.44
C ARG A 55 25.82 -7.42 0.17
N LEU A 56 25.82 -6.13 0.49
CA LEU A 56 26.99 -5.26 0.36
C LEU A 56 28.15 -5.74 1.25
N VAL A 57 27.85 -6.24 2.45
CA VAL A 57 28.85 -6.80 3.37
C VAL A 57 29.34 -8.18 2.93
N ALA A 58 28.49 -8.96 2.25
CA ALA A 58 28.80 -10.30 1.76
C ALA A 58 29.50 -10.33 0.39
N GLU A 59 29.62 -9.18 -0.30
CA GLU A 59 30.25 -9.10 -1.62
C GLU A 59 31.76 -9.42 -1.53
N PRO A 60 32.25 -10.47 -2.23
CA PRO A 60 33.65 -10.88 -2.16
C PRO A 60 34.60 -9.93 -2.91
N ASP A 61 34.11 -9.20 -3.90
CA ASP A 61 34.89 -8.28 -4.72
C ASP A 61 34.85 -6.87 -4.13
N ARG A 62 36.00 -6.43 -3.59
CA ARG A 62 36.14 -5.13 -2.92
C ARG A 62 35.85 -3.96 -3.86
N ASP A 63 36.25 -4.04 -5.13
CA ASP A 63 36.06 -2.94 -6.08
C ASP A 63 34.58 -2.81 -6.44
N LYS A 64 33.87 -3.92 -6.61
CA LYS A 64 32.41 -3.91 -6.78
C LYS A 64 31.68 -3.40 -5.55
N ALA A 65 32.10 -3.83 -4.36
CA ALA A 65 31.54 -3.32 -3.10
C ALA A 65 31.73 -1.81 -2.97
N LEU A 66 32.89 -1.27 -3.36
CA LEU A 66 33.17 0.17 -3.36
C LEU A 66 32.33 0.93 -4.39
N ILE A 67 32.15 0.39 -5.60
CA ILE A 67 31.28 0.99 -6.63
C ILE A 67 29.84 1.04 -6.12
N ALA A 68 29.33 -0.06 -5.58
CA ALA A 68 27.99 -0.13 -5.02
C ALA A 68 27.82 0.83 -3.85
N LEU A 69 28.81 0.89 -2.95
CA LEU A 69 28.80 1.77 -1.80
C LEU A 69 28.82 3.25 -2.21
N ARG A 70 29.58 3.64 -3.23
CA ARG A 70 29.56 5.00 -3.79
C ARG A 70 28.22 5.32 -4.47
N ALA A 71 27.62 4.36 -5.18
CA ALA A 71 26.29 4.54 -5.78
C ALA A 71 25.21 4.75 -4.69
N TYR A 72 25.22 3.96 -3.62
CA TYR A 72 24.33 4.15 -2.46
C TYR A 72 24.62 5.42 -1.66
N ALA A 73 25.87 5.86 -1.59
CA ALA A 73 26.24 7.12 -0.96
C ALA A 73 25.75 8.34 -1.75
N GLY A 74 25.76 8.24 -3.09
CA GLY A 74 25.26 9.27 -4.00
C GLY A 74 23.73 9.34 -4.06
N MET A 75 23.03 8.24 -3.72
CA MET A 75 21.59 8.26 -3.56
C MET A 75 21.19 9.10 -2.34
N GLY A 76 20.65 10.30 -2.61
CA GLY A 76 20.10 11.18 -1.60
C GLY A 76 18.84 10.63 -0.91
N GLN A 77 18.05 11.54 -0.33
CA GLN A 77 16.87 11.18 0.45
C GLN A 77 15.75 10.64 -0.46
N LEU A 78 15.31 9.41 -0.21
CA LEU A 78 14.06 8.88 -0.77
C LEU A 78 12.92 9.29 0.15
N SER A 79 12.20 10.36 -0.20
CA SER A 79 11.05 10.87 0.56
C SER A 79 9.82 9.96 0.45
N LEU A 80 9.94 8.77 1.03
CA LEU A 80 8.92 7.72 1.05
C LEU A 80 7.72 8.05 1.96
N VAL A 81 7.87 9.03 2.85
CA VAL A 81 7.02 9.18 4.04
C VAL A 81 5.85 10.15 3.84
N ASP A 82 6.03 11.25 3.09
CA ASP A 82 5.04 12.35 3.09
C ASP A 82 3.77 12.03 2.31
N ARG A 83 3.83 11.19 1.26
CA ARG A 83 2.63 10.84 0.48
C ARG A 83 1.78 9.74 1.09
N ALA A 84 2.28 9.01 2.08
CA ALA A 84 1.53 7.98 2.79
C ALA A 84 0.33 8.55 3.61
N MET A 85 0.32 9.85 3.92
CA MET A 85 -0.70 10.47 4.78
C MET A 85 -2.08 10.62 4.12
N GLN A 86 -2.17 10.70 2.79
CA GLN A 86 -3.49 10.81 2.13
C GLN A 86 -4.32 9.53 2.28
N PHE A 87 -3.67 8.37 2.28
CA PHE A 87 -4.33 7.06 2.41
C PHE A 87 -5.03 6.86 3.75
N LYS A 88 -4.46 7.41 4.84
CA LYS A 88 -5.03 7.27 6.19
C LYS A 88 -6.39 7.96 6.29
N ARG A 89 -6.57 9.12 5.64
CA ARG A 89 -7.81 9.90 5.68
C ARG A 89 -8.97 9.20 4.96
N VAL A 90 -8.72 8.68 3.76
CA VAL A 90 -9.75 7.96 2.99
C VAL A 90 -10.24 6.72 3.74
N LEU A 91 -9.32 5.99 4.37
CA LEU A 91 -9.65 4.76 5.11
C LEU A 91 -10.47 5.05 6.37
N ILE A 92 -10.17 6.14 7.08
CA ILE A 92 -10.98 6.60 8.24
C ILE A 92 -12.39 7.00 7.79
N TYR A 93 -12.51 7.77 6.71
CA TYR A 93 -13.80 8.18 6.18
C TYR A 93 -14.66 6.97 5.79
N LEU A 94 -14.06 6.01 5.08
CA LEU A 94 -14.74 4.78 4.68
C LEU A 94 -15.22 3.96 5.88
N GLY A 95 -14.39 3.86 6.92
CA GLY A 95 -14.76 3.19 8.17
C GLY A 95 -15.93 3.88 8.88
N PHE A 96 -15.96 5.21 8.88
CA PHE A 96 -17.07 5.97 9.49
C PHE A 96 -18.39 5.77 8.73
N VAL A 97 -18.36 5.85 7.39
CA VAL A 97 -19.53 5.60 6.54
C VAL A 97 -20.06 4.18 6.75
N ALA A 98 -19.17 3.19 6.89
CA ALA A 98 -19.55 1.81 7.20
C ALA A 98 -20.29 1.69 8.53
N VAL A 99 -19.76 2.29 9.60
CA VAL A 99 -20.38 2.24 10.93
C VAL A 99 -21.78 2.86 10.90
N ILE A 100 -21.93 4.03 10.25
CA ILE A 100 -23.24 4.67 10.09
C ILE A 100 -24.20 3.76 9.32
N PHE A 101 -23.72 3.16 8.22
CA PHE A 101 -24.53 2.24 7.42
C PHE A 101 -25.04 1.08 8.27
N PHE A 102 -24.16 0.37 8.99
CA PHE A 102 -24.57 -0.73 9.87
C PHE A 102 -25.51 -0.30 10.98
N PHE A 103 -25.32 0.90 11.54
CA PHE A 103 -26.19 1.43 12.58
C PHE A 103 -27.61 1.73 12.06
N MET A 104 -27.73 2.44 10.93
CA MET A 104 -29.01 2.68 10.27
C MET A 104 -29.69 1.36 9.86
N SER A 105 -28.88 0.45 9.33
CA SER A 105 -29.28 -0.88 8.90
C SER A 105 -29.88 -1.69 10.05
N ALA A 106 -29.23 -1.69 11.21
CA ALA A 106 -29.71 -2.35 12.42
C ALA A 106 -31.03 -1.73 12.94
N ILE A 107 -31.14 -0.40 12.99
CA ILE A 107 -32.37 0.28 13.41
C ILE A 107 -33.55 -0.13 12.52
N TYR A 108 -33.33 -0.18 11.22
CA TYR A 108 -34.39 -0.56 10.29
C TYR A 108 -34.91 -1.97 10.55
N GLN A 109 -34.01 -2.94 10.74
CA GLN A 109 -34.41 -4.34 10.97
C GLN A 109 -35.06 -4.57 12.33
N ILE A 110 -34.57 -3.92 13.38
CA ILE A 110 -35.04 -4.17 14.75
C ILE A 110 -36.34 -3.41 15.05
N LYS A 111 -36.53 -2.22 14.46
CA LYS A 111 -37.65 -1.33 14.80
C LYS A 111 -38.58 -1.07 13.63
N VAL A 112 -38.05 -0.65 12.48
CA VAL A 112 -38.89 -0.15 11.39
C VAL A 112 -39.65 -1.29 10.70
N LEU A 113 -38.95 -2.35 10.32
CA LEU A 113 -39.53 -3.47 9.58
C LEU A 113 -40.59 -4.24 10.40
N PRO A 114 -40.37 -4.60 11.68
CA PRO A 114 -41.38 -5.29 12.49
C PRO A 114 -42.63 -4.45 12.67
N THR A 115 -42.50 -3.14 12.92
CA THR A 115 -43.63 -2.22 13.05
C THR A 115 -44.43 -2.13 11.75
N PHE A 116 -43.79 -2.11 10.58
CA PHE A 116 -44.50 -2.19 9.31
C PHE A 116 -45.25 -3.52 9.15
N ILE A 117 -44.63 -4.65 9.46
CA ILE A 117 -45.28 -5.97 9.38
C ILE A 117 -46.51 -6.03 10.31
N GLU A 118 -46.39 -5.53 11.55
CA GLU A 118 -47.50 -5.48 12.51
C GLU A 118 -48.64 -4.58 12.03
N THR A 119 -48.32 -3.40 11.50
CA THR A 119 -49.30 -2.43 11.01
C THR A 119 -50.06 -2.99 9.79
N PHE A 120 -49.34 -3.53 8.79
CA PHE A 120 -49.98 -4.13 7.62
C PHE A 120 -50.85 -5.35 7.98
N LYS A 121 -50.41 -6.17 8.95
CA LYS A 121 -51.25 -7.25 9.50
C LYS A 121 -52.50 -6.74 10.20
N ALA A 122 -52.42 -5.62 10.92
CA ALA A 122 -53.57 -5.03 11.59
C ALA A 122 -54.63 -4.49 10.62
N PHE A 123 -54.20 -4.00 9.45
CA PHE A 123 -55.09 -3.51 8.38
C PHE A 123 -55.51 -4.59 7.37
N ASP A 124 -55.05 -5.83 7.52
CA ASP A 124 -55.30 -6.96 6.60
C ASP A 124 -54.91 -6.67 5.13
N VAL A 125 -53.91 -5.81 4.95
CA VAL A 125 -53.38 -5.41 3.64
C VAL A 125 -52.13 -6.27 3.33
N PRO A 126 -52.01 -6.85 2.13
CA PRO A 126 -50.82 -7.59 1.75
C PRO A 126 -49.59 -6.67 1.74
N LEU A 127 -48.46 -7.18 2.25
CA LEU A 127 -47.21 -6.41 2.25
C LEU A 127 -46.77 -6.10 0.81
N PRO A 128 -46.25 -4.89 0.55
CA PRO A 128 -45.69 -4.55 -0.76
C PRO A 128 -44.52 -5.47 -1.11
N ALA A 129 -44.45 -5.91 -2.38
CA ALA A 129 -43.39 -6.79 -2.87
C ALA A 129 -41.97 -6.24 -2.63
N SER A 130 -41.80 -4.91 -2.62
CA SER A 130 -40.53 -4.24 -2.31
C SER A 130 -40.04 -4.48 -0.88
N VAL A 131 -40.95 -4.58 0.09
CA VAL A 131 -40.62 -4.82 1.50
C VAL A 131 -40.21 -6.29 1.70
N PHE A 132 -40.91 -7.20 1.02
CA PHE A 132 -40.59 -8.63 1.04
C PHE A 132 -39.21 -8.89 0.41
N PHE A 133 -38.93 -8.30 -0.76
CA PHE A 133 -37.63 -8.41 -1.41
C PHE A 133 -36.48 -7.85 -0.55
N LEU A 134 -36.67 -6.70 0.09
CA LEU A 134 -35.65 -6.14 0.98
C LEU A 134 -35.41 -7.05 2.18
N HIS A 135 -36.46 -7.60 2.79
CA HIS A 135 -36.34 -8.50 3.93
C HIS A 135 -35.57 -9.78 3.59
N GLU A 136 -35.92 -10.43 2.48
CA GLU A 136 -35.30 -11.70 2.07
C GLU A 136 -33.85 -11.55 1.64
N TYR A 137 -33.51 -10.48 0.90
CA TYR A 137 -32.15 -10.25 0.41
C TYR A 137 -31.30 -9.35 1.30
N TRP A 138 -31.83 -8.89 2.43
CA TRP A 138 -31.12 -8.00 3.37
C TRP A 138 -29.73 -8.50 3.75
N HIS A 139 -29.65 -9.78 4.12
CA HIS A 139 -28.40 -10.41 4.54
C HIS A 139 -27.37 -10.40 3.41
N VAL A 140 -27.80 -10.57 2.16
CA VAL A 140 -26.94 -10.50 0.98
C VAL A 140 -26.41 -9.09 0.78
N PHE A 141 -27.26 -8.06 0.89
CA PHE A 141 -26.83 -6.65 0.80
C PHE A 141 -25.85 -6.30 1.92
N SER A 142 -26.17 -6.62 3.17
CA SER A 142 -25.29 -6.35 4.31
C SER A 142 -23.94 -7.08 4.18
N LEU A 143 -23.96 -8.36 3.78
CA LEU A 143 -22.75 -9.15 3.53
C LEU A 143 -21.92 -8.58 2.39
N SER A 144 -22.55 -8.13 1.30
CA SER A 144 -21.86 -7.52 0.16
C SER A 144 -21.12 -6.23 0.54
N VAL A 145 -21.76 -5.38 1.35
CA VAL A 145 -21.17 -4.15 1.89
C VAL A 145 -20.01 -4.49 2.82
N LEU A 146 -20.21 -5.45 3.73
CA LEU A 146 -19.17 -5.93 4.65
C LEU A 146 -17.95 -6.45 3.89
N LEU A 147 -18.18 -7.31 2.90
CA LEU A 147 -17.11 -7.91 2.09
C LEU A 147 -16.33 -6.83 1.34
N LEU A 148 -17.03 -5.85 0.75
CA LEU A 148 -16.39 -4.74 0.03
C LEU A 148 -15.55 -3.86 0.96
N LEU A 149 -16.05 -3.58 2.16
CA LEU A 149 -15.33 -2.83 3.19
C LEU A 149 -14.09 -3.56 3.68
N LEU A 150 -14.22 -4.86 3.94
CA LEU A 150 -13.11 -5.71 4.36
C LEU A 150 -12.06 -5.79 3.25
N LEU A 151 -12.49 -5.93 1.98
CA LEU A 151 -11.61 -5.87 0.82
C LEU A 151 -10.87 -4.54 0.72
N ALA A 152 -11.57 -3.41 0.86
CA ALA A 152 -10.97 -2.08 0.85
C ALA A 152 -9.95 -1.91 1.99
N LEU A 153 -10.26 -2.42 3.17
CA LEU A 153 -9.36 -2.40 4.33
C LEU A 153 -8.09 -3.24 4.08
N VAL A 154 -8.24 -4.45 3.57
CA VAL A 154 -7.11 -5.35 3.24
C VAL A 154 -6.23 -4.72 2.18
N ILE A 155 -6.82 -4.10 1.13
CA ILE A 155 -6.05 -3.39 0.11
C ILE A 155 -5.30 -2.20 0.72
N GLY A 156 -5.96 -1.39 1.55
CA GLY A 156 -5.33 -0.25 2.22
C GLY A 156 -4.16 -0.66 3.12
N LEU A 157 -4.30 -1.75 3.88
CA LEU A 157 -3.23 -2.33 4.69
C LEU A 157 -2.09 -2.90 3.83
N SER A 158 -2.43 -3.54 2.71
CA SER A 158 -1.47 -4.09 1.76
C SER A 158 -0.63 -2.99 1.09
N LEU A 159 -1.28 -1.91 0.64
CA LEU A 159 -0.62 -0.72 0.09
C LEU A 159 0.30 -0.07 1.12
N ARG A 160 -0.17 0.07 2.36
CA ARG A 160 0.65 0.60 3.47
C ARG A 160 1.86 -0.28 3.76
N ARG A 161 1.72 -1.60 3.65
CA ARG A 161 2.83 -2.54 3.81
C ARG A 161 3.82 -2.42 2.65
N LEU A 162 3.34 -2.26 1.41
CA LEU A 162 4.19 -2.08 0.23
C LEU A 162 5.04 -0.80 0.30
N MET A 163 4.48 0.30 0.83
CA MET A 163 5.20 1.55 1.07
C MET A 163 6.34 1.43 2.10
N ARG A 164 6.39 0.33 2.86
CA ARG A 164 7.53 0.02 3.76
C ARG A 164 8.67 -0.73 3.07
N LEU A 165 8.58 -0.94 1.76
CA LEU A 165 9.60 -1.63 0.93
C LEU A 165 10.04 -3.00 1.48
N PRO A 166 9.11 -3.94 1.77
CA PRO A 166 9.50 -5.30 2.12
C PRO A 166 10.06 -6.05 0.91
N MET A 167 11.10 -6.86 1.11
CA MET A 167 11.70 -7.67 0.05
C MET A 167 10.65 -8.62 -0.58
N VAL A 168 10.54 -8.66 -1.92
CA VAL A 168 9.59 -9.54 -2.66
C VAL A 168 9.95 -11.03 -2.52
N ALA A 169 11.13 -11.34 -1.98
CA ALA A 169 11.66 -12.70 -1.89
C ALA A 169 10.72 -13.68 -1.16
N ASP A 170 9.87 -13.22 -0.23
CA ASP A 170 8.86 -14.08 0.39
C ASP A 170 7.56 -14.13 -0.43
N ARG A 171 7.66 -14.88 -1.53
CA ARG A 171 6.56 -15.31 -2.41
C ARG A 171 5.55 -16.20 -1.69
N LYS A 172 4.68 -15.67 -0.82
CA LYS A 172 3.45 -16.36 -0.37
C LYS A 172 2.26 -15.44 -0.06
N LEU A 173 2.33 -14.14 -0.35
CA LEU A 173 1.17 -13.27 -0.12
C LEU A 173 0.25 -13.27 -1.35
N PRO A 174 -1.06 -13.54 -1.19
CA PRO A 174 -2.06 -13.32 -2.26
C PRO A 174 -2.21 -11.84 -2.66
N LEU A 175 -1.37 -10.94 -2.11
CA LEU A 175 -1.22 -9.54 -2.51
C LEU A 175 -1.05 -9.36 -4.02
N GLY A 176 -0.41 -10.32 -4.69
CA GLY A 176 -0.21 -10.26 -6.15
C GLY A 176 -1.52 -10.24 -6.96
N PHE A 177 -2.61 -10.79 -6.41
CA PHE A 177 -3.94 -10.73 -7.03
C PHE A 177 -4.70 -9.45 -6.65
N LEU A 178 -4.47 -8.93 -5.45
CA LEU A 178 -5.19 -7.77 -4.93
C LEU A 178 -4.65 -6.43 -5.41
N LEU A 179 -3.38 -6.38 -5.84
CA LEU A 179 -2.72 -5.16 -6.32
C LEU A 179 -2.87 -5.04 -7.84
N LEU A 180 -3.08 -3.81 -8.32
CA LEU A 180 -3.06 -3.55 -9.76
C LEU A 180 -1.69 -3.93 -10.36
N PRO A 181 -1.65 -4.45 -11.61
CA PRO A 181 -0.40 -4.84 -12.25
C PRO A 181 0.58 -3.67 -12.42
N GLY A 182 0.07 -2.43 -12.49
CA GLY A 182 0.90 -1.22 -12.52
C GLY A 182 1.71 -1.02 -11.23
N ILE A 183 1.11 -1.27 -10.06
CA ILE A 183 1.80 -1.19 -8.76
C ILE A 183 2.92 -2.23 -8.70
N LYS A 184 2.64 -3.45 -9.16
CA LYS A 184 3.63 -4.53 -9.20
C LYS A 184 4.81 -4.17 -10.11
N ARG A 185 4.56 -3.62 -11.30
CA ARG A 185 5.61 -3.21 -12.24
C ARG A 185 6.46 -2.08 -11.68
N ALA A 186 5.84 -1.02 -11.15
CA ALA A 186 6.55 0.11 -10.56
C ALA A 186 7.40 -0.33 -9.35
N TYR A 187 6.88 -1.25 -8.53
CA TYR A 187 7.60 -1.81 -7.39
C TYR A 187 8.80 -2.67 -7.81
N LEU A 188 8.62 -3.54 -8.81
CA LEU A 188 9.71 -4.35 -9.35
C LEU A 188 10.78 -3.48 -9.99
N SER A 189 10.39 -2.46 -10.76
CA SER A 189 11.30 -1.47 -11.33
C SER A 189 12.12 -0.77 -10.25
N LEU A 190 11.48 -0.32 -9.16
CA LEU A 190 12.19 0.27 -8.02
C LEU A 190 13.17 -0.71 -7.38
N GLN A 191 12.77 -1.97 -7.20
CA GLN A 191 13.64 -3.01 -6.66
C GLN A 191 14.83 -3.31 -7.60
N ASP A 192 14.60 -3.34 -8.92
CA ASP A 192 15.62 -3.55 -9.94
C ASP A 192 16.66 -2.43 -9.88
N ILE A 193 16.23 -1.17 -9.87
CA ILE A 193 17.12 0.00 -9.73
C ILE A 193 17.95 -0.13 -8.45
N LEU A 194 17.32 -0.40 -7.30
CA LEU A 194 18.03 -0.41 -6.02
C LEU A 194 18.98 -1.61 -5.85
N THR A 195 18.73 -2.72 -6.55
CA THR A 195 19.57 -3.94 -6.47
C THR A 195 20.64 -4.00 -7.55
N PHE A 196 20.56 -3.16 -8.59
CA PHE A 196 21.48 -3.14 -9.73
C PHE A 196 22.98 -3.24 -9.36
N PRO A 197 23.55 -2.39 -8.49
CA PRO A 197 25.01 -2.40 -8.26
C PRO A 197 25.50 -3.63 -7.48
N LEU A 198 24.60 -4.45 -6.93
CA LEU A 198 24.89 -5.70 -6.22
C LEU A 198 24.44 -6.93 -7.02
N ARG A 199 23.97 -6.77 -8.27
CA ARG A 199 23.61 -7.91 -9.13
C ARG A 199 24.85 -8.48 -9.81
N PRO A 200 24.96 -9.82 -9.92
CA PRO A 200 25.97 -10.43 -10.77
C PRO A 200 25.71 -9.99 -12.22
N SER A 201 26.75 -9.48 -12.87
CA SER A 201 26.76 -8.77 -14.16
C SER A 201 26.32 -9.58 -15.40
N LEU A 202 25.74 -10.77 -15.21
CA LEU A 202 25.55 -11.77 -16.28
C LEU A 202 24.10 -11.90 -16.78
N ASP A 203 23.10 -11.37 -16.06
CA ASP A 203 21.68 -11.45 -16.47
C ASP A 203 21.03 -10.06 -16.58
N SER A 204 21.48 -9.27 -17.56
CA SER A 204 20.79 -8.04 -17.97
C SER A 204 19.51 -8.39 -18.75
N SER A 205 18.45 -8.72 -18.01
CA SER A 205 17.14 -9.06 -18.57
C SER A 205 16.20 -7.86 -18.67
N SER A 206 16.50 -6.74 -18.00
CA SER A 206 15.65 -5.54 -17.98
C SER A 206 16.29 -4.34 -18.68
N VAL A 207 15.46 -3.51 -19.31
CA VAL A 207 15.87 -2.24 -19.97
C VAL A 207 16.55 -1.28 -18.98
N ILE A 208 16.19 -1.38 -17.69
CA ILE A 208 16.77 -0.60 -16.59
C ILE A 208 18.21 -1.03 -16.36
N ASP A 209 18.47 -2.34 -16.32
CA ASP A 209 19.83 -2.87 -16.12
C ASP A 209 20.75 -2.46 -17.28
N THR A 210 20.26 -2.49 -18.52
CA THR A 210 21.04 -2.05 -19.68
C THR A 210 21.36 -0.55 -19.62
N HIS A 211 20.38 0.27 -19.22
CA HIS A 211 20.58 1.72 -19.12
C HIS A 211 21.58 2.09 -18.01
N LEU A 212 21.45 1.50 -16.82
CA LEU A 212 22.36 1.75 -15.71
C LEU A 212 23.78 1.23 -16.01
N ALA A 213 23.92 0.12 -16.74
CA ALA A 213 25.21 -0.37 -17.21
C ALA A 213 25.88 0.59 -18.20
N ASP A 214 25.11 1.19 -19.12
CA ASP A 214 25.64 2.17 -20.07
C ASP A 214 26.05 3.48 -19.38
N ILE A 215 25.32 3.92 -18.36
CA ILE A 215 25.67 5.09 -17.53
C ILE A 215 26.96 4.84 -16.76
N GLN A 216 27.12 3.65 -16.19
CA GLN A 216 28.35 3.26 -15.51
C GLN A 216 29.55 3.23 -16.48
N ARG A 217 29.36 2.72 -17.71
CA ARG A 217 30.40 2.73 -18.76
C ARG A 217 30.75 4.13 -19.25
N SER A 218 29.78 5.05 -19.25
CA SER A 218 29.95 6.43 -19.71
C SER A 218 30.62 7.35 -18.69
N GLY A 219 30.92 6.85 -17.48
CA GLY A 219 31.57 7.64 -16.41
C GLY A 219 30.65 8.68 -15.76
N LEU A 220 29.33 8.58 -15.96
CA LEU A 220 28.34 9.44 -15.33
C LEU A 220 28.11 8.99 -13.86
N ASP A 221 27.61 9.91 -13.03
CA ASP A 221 27.35 9.63 -11.61
C ASP A 221 26.15 8.68 -11.44
N LEU A 222 26.46 7.38 -11.31
CA LEU A 222 25.50 6.30 -11.12
C LEU A 222 24.58 6.54 -9.92
N GLY A 223 25.10 7.10 -8.81
CA GLY A 223 24.30 7.34 -7.61
C GLY A 223 23.21 8.37 -7.84
N ARG A 224 23.53 9.44 -8.60
CA ARG A 224 22.58 10.48 -8.96
C ARG A 224 21.51 9.97 -9.93
N GLU A 225 21.88 9.17 -10.92
CA GLU A 225 20.89 8.62 -11.84
C GLU A 225 19.95 7.65 -11.13
N MET A 226 20.50 6.74 -10.30
CA MET A 226 19.69 5.82 -9.51
C MET A 226 18.72 6.58 -8.60
N GLN A 227 19.12 7.73 -8.04
CA GLN A 227 18.23 8.60 -7.26
C GLN A 227 17.08 9.17 -8.11
N ILE A 228 17.37 9.65 -9.33
CA ILE A 228 16.35 10.20 -10.22
C ILE A 228 15.37 9.10 -10.64
N MET A 229 15.88 7.97 -11.11
CA MET A 229 15.06 6.84 -11.57
C MET A 229 14.21 6.25 -10.43
N SER A 230 14.79 6.09 -9.23
CA SER A 230 14.04 5.62 -8.06
C SER A 230 12.97 6.62 -7.62
N GLY A 231 13.23 7.93 -7.74
CA GLY A 231 12.24 8.98 -7.53
C GLY A 231 11.06 8.89 -8.50
N ILE A 232 11.33 8.67 -9.79
CA ILE A 232 10.31 8.49 -10.83
C ILE A 232 9.49 7.22 -10.57
N ALA A 233 10.16 6.08 -10.34
CA ALA A 233 9.50 4.81 -10.07
C ALA A 233 8.64 4.87 -8.79
N LEU A 234 9.11 5.60 -7.76
CA LEU A 234 8.35 5.83 -6.55
C LEU A 234 7.13 6.72 -6.79
N GLN A 235 7.27 7.78 -7.60
CA GLN A 235 6.14 8.63 -7.97
C GLN A 235 5.08 7.85 -8.75
N GLU A 236 5.50 7.00 -9.68
CA GLU A 236 4.61 6.11 -10.41
C GLU A 236 3.92 5.12 -9.45
N LEU A 237 4.66 4.51 -8.54
CA LEU A 237 4.12 3.62 -7.53
C LEU A 237 3.01 4.30 -6.72
N VAL A 238 3.26 5.53 -6.24
CA VAL A 238 2.28 6.31 -5.47
C VAL A 238 1.05 6.63 -6.32
N GLN A 239 1.25 7.07 -7.58
CA GLN A 239 0.15 7.39 -8.48
C GLN A 239 -0.73 6.17 -8.76
N GLN A 240 -0.14 4.99 -8.93
CA GLN A 240 -0.89 3.75 -9.12
C GLN A 240 -1.63 3.33 -7.84
N CYS A 241 -1.01 3.51 -6.66
CA CYS A 241 -1.68 3.30 -5.37
C CYS A 241 -2.91 4.23 -5.20
N GLU A 242 -2.76 5.51 -5.51
CA GLU A 242 -3.85 6.49 -5.46
C GLU A 242 -4.97 6.14 -6.45
N ARG A 243 -4.61 5.71 -7.67
CA ARG A 243 -5.58 5.26 -8.67
C ARG A 243 -6.38 4.06 -8.15
N GLN A 244 -5.72 3.07 -7.56
CA GLN A 244 -6.40 1.91 -6.97
C GLN A 244 -7.39 2.35 -5.89
N MET A 245 -6.93 3.20 -4.98
CA MET A 245 -7.76 3.68 -3.87
C MET A 245 -8.97 4.46 -4.37
N ARG A 246 -8.79 5.31 -5.38
CA ARG A 246 -9.89 6.06 -6.01
C ARG A 246 -10.95 5.13 -6.59
N VAL A 247 -10.54 4.08 -7.31
CA VAL A 247 -11.47 3.09 -7.87
C VAL A 247 -12.26 2.40 -6.76
N ILE A 248 -11.58 2.00 -5.68
CA ILE A 248 -12.24 1.37 -4.52
C ILE A 248 -13.22 2.32 -3.85
N SER A 249 -12.83 3.58 -3.61
CA SER A 249 -13.70 4.59 -3.00
C SER A 249 -14.93 4.88 -3.86
N VAL A 250 -14.79 4.97 -5.18
CA VAL A 250 -15.92 5.15 -6.10
C VAL A 250 -16.84 3.92 -6.08
N ALA A 251 -16.29 2.71 -6.10
CA ALA A 251 -17.08 1.48 -6.04
C ALA A 251 -17.88 1.40 -4.73
N VAL A 252 -17.26 1.73 -3.59
CA VAL A 252 -17.96 1.78 -2.30
C VAL A 252 -19.03 2.88 -2.30
N ALA A 253 -18.74 4.08 -2.81
CA ALA A 253 -19.70 5.17 -2.88
C ALA A 253 -20.94 4.80 -3.72
N LEU A 254 -20.74 4.22 -4.90
CA LEU A 254 -21.83 3.74 -5.75
C LEU A 254 -22.68 2.69 -5.05
N LEU A 255 -22.06 1.76 -4.33
CA LEU A 255 -22.75 0.73 -3.58
C LEU A 255 -23.54 1.30 -2.39
N VAL A 256 -22.98 2.28 -1.67
CA VAL A 256 -23.71 2.99 -0.60
C VAL A 256 -24.91 3.75 -1.17
N VAL A 257 -24.74 4.48 -2.27
CA VAL A 257 -25.85 5.19 -2.94
C VAL A 257 -26.94 4.23 -3.40
N ALA A 258 -26.56 3.10 -4.03
CA ALA A 258 -27.50 2.08 -4.44
C ALA A 258 -28.29 1.54 -3.23
N ASN A 259 -27.61 1.22 -2.12
CA ASN A 259 -28.26 0.77 -0.90
C ASN A 259 -29.22 1.82 -0.31
N VAL A 260 -28.83 3.10 -0.31
CA VAL A 260 -29.72 4.19 0.16
C VAL A 260 -30.95 4.31 -0.73
N LEU A 261 -30.81 4.20 -2.06
CA LEU A 261 -31.94 4.20 -2.99
C LEU A 261 -32.88 3.02 -2.75
N PHE A 262 -32.34 1.81 -2.57
CA PHE A 262 -33.13 0.62 -2.23
C PHE A 262 -33.84 0.79 -0.88
N PHE A 263 -33.16 1.36 0.10
CA PHE A 263 -33.72 1.65 1.42
C PHE A 263 -34.90 2.63 1.33
N ILE A 264 -34.72 3.75 0.63
CA ILE A 264 -35.78 4.75 0.41
C ILE A 264 -36.96 4.10 -0.29
N ASN A 265 -36.74 3.37 -1.38
CA ASN A 265 -37.83 2.73 -2.12
C ASN A 265 -38.59 1.73 -1.24
N SER A 266 -37.89 0.93 -0.44
CA SER A 266 -38.50 -0.03 0.46
C SER A 266 -39.20 0.59 1.67
N ALA A 267 -38.76 1.76 2.15
CA ALA A 267 -39.41 2.44 3.26
C ALA A 267 -40.61 3.29 2.81
N TYR A 268 -40.52 3.92 1.63
CA TYR A 268 -41.58 4.80 1.12
C TYR A 268 -42.74 4.03 0.47
N SER A 269 -42.48 2.92 -0.21
CA SER A 269 -43.53 2.06 -0.79
C SER A 269 -44.63 1.68 0.21
N PRO A 270 -44.31 1.13 1.41
CA PRO A 270 -45.33 0.84 2.42
C PRO A 270 -46.03 2.09 2.98
N ILE A 271 -45.33 3.24 3.10
CA ILE A 271 -45.94 4.49 3.58
C ILE A 271 -46.99 5.00 2.58
N PHE A 272 -46.68 4.99 1.28
CA PHE A 272 -47.64 5.39 0.24
C PHE A 272 -48.86 4.47 0.20
N MET A 273 -48.67 3.15 0.30
CA MET A 273 -49.80 2.22 0.35
C MET A 273 -50.66 2.40 1.61
N LEU A 274 -50.05 2.64 2.78
CA LEU A 274 -50.80 2.97 4.00
C LEU A 274 -51.57 4.29 3.87
N GLY A 275 -51.00 5.28 3.17
CA GLY A 275 -51.66 6.56 2.89
C GLY A 275 -52.80 6.48 1.87
N GLU A 276 -52.86 5.44 1.02
CA GLU A 276 -54.01 5.16 0.16
C GLU A 276 -55.11 4.38 0.87
N VAL A 277 -54.78 3.68 1.97
CA VAL A 277 -55.70 2.83 2.74
C VAL A 277 -56.40 3.60 3.87
N VAL A 278 -55.75 4.61 4.46
CA VAL A 278 -56.30 5.51 5.48
C VAL A 278 -57.06 6.66 4.85
#